data_AF-A0A194S8P0-F1
#
_entry.id   AF-A0A194S8P0-F1
#
_cell.length_a   1.000
_cell.length_b   1.000
_cell.length_c   1.000
_cell.angle_alpha   90.00
_cell.angle_beta   90.00
_cell.angle_gamma   90.00
#
_symmetry.space_group_name_H-M   'P 1'
#
loop_
_entity.id
_entity.type
_entity.pdbx_description
1 polymer ?
#
loop_
_entity_poly.entity_id
_entity_poly.type
_entity_poly.pdbx_seq_one_letter_code
_entity_poly.pdbx_strand_id
1 'polypeptide(L)'
;MSSTQAVRTAWHHAANAWPKDPFRPKHLFADAIRAAADRQLAPSATLSPEQLRKATNAAVALTRIVENRALKAYPMTDRTSKPASFPKHYARILDSVERAERGETFQPGRLARWFNFRWK
;
A
#
# COMPACT_ATOMS: atom_id res chain seq x y z
N MET A 1 9.04 6.42 29.09
CA MET A 1 9.43 6.78 27.71
C MET A 1 8.88 8.16 27.41
N SER A 2 9.66 9.07 26.80
CA SER A 2 9.14 10.37 26.34
C SER A 2 7.99 10.15 25.34
N SER A 3 6.98 11.02 25.35
CA SER A 3 5.80 10.91 24.49
C SER A 3 6.17 10.90 23.00
N THR A 4 7.14 11.72 22.59
CA THR A 4 7.70 11.72 21.23
C THR A 4 8.32 10.37 20.85
N GLN A 5 9.04 9.74 21.79
CA GLN A 5 9.69 8.45 21.56
C GLN A 5 8.66 7.33 21.36
N ALA A 6 7.57 7.35 22.12
CA ALA A 6 6.47 6.40 21.94
C ALA A 6 5.83 6.53 20.55
N VAL A 7 5.59 7.76 20.08
CA VAL A 7 5.05 8.00 18.74
C VAL A 7 6.03 7.56 17.66
N ARG A 8 7.33 7.85 17.82
CA ARG A 8 8.37 7.37 16.88
C ARG A 8 8.38 5.84 16.78
N THR A 9 8.31 5.14 17.90
CA THR A 9 8.23 3.66 17.90
C THR A 9 6.97 3.17 17.17
N ALA A 10 5.83 3.83 17.34
CA ALA A 10 4.59 3.48 16.64
C ALA A 10 4.72 3.65 15.11
N TRP A 11 5.40 4.71 14.65
CA TRP A 11 5.69 4.91 13.22
C TRP A 11 6.62 3.82 12.66
N HIS A 12 7.68 3.46 13.39
CA HIS A 12 8.58 2.36 13.00
C HIS A 12 7.85 1.02 12.94
N HIS A 13 6.95 0.75 13.89
CA HIS A 13 6.12 -0.44 13.85
C HIS A 13 5.21 -0.46 12.60
N ALA A 14 4.54 0.66 12.30
CA ALA A 14 3.71 0.78 11.10
C ALA A 14 4.53 0.60 9.81
N ALA A 15 5.75 1.15 9.75
CA ALA A 15 6.65 0.98 8.62
C ALA A 15 7.08 -0.48 8.42
N ASN A 16 7.36 -1.21 9.50
CA ASN A 16 7.76 -2.62 9.44
C ASN A 16 6.61 -3.54 8.98
N ALA A 17 5.37 -3.17 9.28
CA ALA A 17 4.19 -3.89 8.82
C ALA A 17 3.82 -3.58 7.36
N TRP A 18 4.44 -2.56 6.74
CA TRP A 18 4.11 -2.14 5.38
C TRP A 18 4.58 -3.20 4.35
N PRO A 19 3.75 -3.54 3.35
CA PRO A 19 4.14 -4.51 2.32
C PRO A 19 5.33 -4.02 1.48
N LYS A 20 6.11 -4.97 0.98
CA LYS A 20 7.19 -4.70 0.02
C LYS A 20 6.58 -4.44 -1.37
N ASP A 21 7.12 -3.46 -2.10
CA ASP A 21 6.74 -3.18 -3.49
C ASP A 21 7.64 -4.01 -4.43
N PRO A 22 7.11 -5.04 -5.11
CA PRO A 22 7.91 -5.89 -5.99
C PRO A 22 8.40 -5.15 -7.25
N PHE A 23 7.68 -4.10 -7.68
CA PHE A 23 8.06 -3.31 -8.86
C PHE A 23 9.15 -2.29 -8.56
N ARG A 24 9.27 -1.86 -7.30
CA ARG A 24 10.25 -0.88 -6.86
C ARG A 24 10.98 -1.36 -5.60
N PRO A 25 11.78 -2.44 -5.70
CA PRO A 25 12.45 -3.03 -4.54
C PRO A 25 13.44 -2.08 -3.87
N LYS A 26 13.95 -1.08 -4.60
CA LYS A 26 14.89 -0.06 -4.09
C LYS A 26 14.20 1.15 -3.44
N HIS A 27 12.90 1.32 -3.63
CA HIS A 27 12.16 2.51 -3.21
C HIS A 27 10.90 2.10 -2.46
N LEU A 28 11.10 1.50 -1.28
CA LEU A 28 10.00 1.03 -0.45
C LEU A 28 9.40 2.19 0.35
N PHE A 29 8.07 2.28 0.37
CA PHE A 29 7.38 3.31 1.14
C PHE A 29 7.66 3.21 2.65
N ALA A 30 7.90 1.99 3.15
CA ALA A 30 8.34 1.75 4.52
C ALA A 30 9.57 2.60 4.88
N ASP A 31 10.55 2.72 3.97
CA ASP A 31 11.77 3.49 4.22
C ASP A 31 11.48 4.98 4.31
N ALA A 32 10.54 5.49 3.52
CA ALA A 32 10.10 6.88 3.61
C ALA A 32 9.40 7.17 4.96
N ILE A 33 8.58 6.24 5.47
CA ILE A 33 7.95 6.37 6.80
C ILE A 33 9.01 6.39 7.89
N ARG A 34 10.00 5.48 7.84
CA ARG A 34 11.10 5.44 8.82
C ARG A 34 11.92 6.72 8.79
N ALA A 35 12.32 7.17 7.60
CA ALA A 35 13.08 8.39 7.42
C ALA A 35 12.32 9.63 7.94
N ALA A 36 11.02 9.71 7.70
CA ALA A 36 10.18 10.78 8.23
C ALA A 36 10.11 10.74 9.78
N ALA A 37 9.93 9.55 10.36
CA ALA A 37 9.90 9.37 11.81
C ALA A 37 11.26 9.75 12.46
N ASP A 38 12.37 9.34 11.85
CA ASP A 38 13.71 9.62 12.37
C ASP A 38 14.08 11.08 12.24
N ARG A 39 13.62 11.76 11.18
CA ARG A 39 13.85 13.20 10.99
C ARG A 39 12.99 14.07 11.91
N GLN A 40 11.68 13.78 11.99
CA GLN A 40 10.71 14.68 12.63
C GLN A 40 10.41 14.32 14.09
N LEU A 41 10.63 13.07 14.49
CA LEU A 41 10.33 12.56 15.84
C LEU A 41 11.61 12.13 16.57
N ALA A 42 12.76 12.67 16.17
CA ALA A 42 14.04 12.41 16.81
C ALA A 42 13.97 12.65 18.34
N PRO A 43 14.79 11.98 19.16
CA PRO A 43 14.75 12.16 20.62
C PRO A 43 15.04 13.59 21.07
N SER A 44 15.80 14.35 20.27
CA SER A 44 16.11 15.76 20.47
C SER A 44 15.04 16.72 19.95
N ALA A 45 13.99 16.23 19.28
CA ALA A 45 12.96 17.08 18.68
C ALA A 45 11.97 17.57 19.74
N THR A 46 11.83 18.89 19.84
CA THR A 46 10.80 19.53 20.65
C THR A 46 9.56 19.77 19.81
N LEU A 47 8.50 19.01 20.06
CA LEU A 47 7.23 19.10 19.35
C LEU A 47 6.21 19.85 20.19
N SER A 48 5.38 20.67 19.54
CA SER A 48 4.20 21.23 20.18
C SER A 48 3.20 20.12 20.51
N PRO A 49 2.31 20.33 21.50
CA PRO A 49 1.26 19.36 21.82
C PRO A 49 0.37 19.02 20.61
N GLU A 50 0.11 19.99 19.74
CA GLU A 50 -0.68 19.79 18.53
C GLU A 50 0.06 18.92 17.49
N GLN A 51 1.36 19.17 17.29
CA GLN A 51 2.20 18.37 16.40
C GLN A 51 2.28 16.92 16.88
N LEU A 52 2.46 16.72 18.18
CA LEU A 52 2.45 15.39 18.78
C LEU A 52 1.12 14.67 18.54
N ARG A 53 -0.02 15.35 18.75
CA ARG A 53 -1.35 14.80 18.48
C ARG A 53 -1.51 14.40 17.00
N LYS A 54 -1.08 15.25 16.08
CA LYS A 54 -1.13 14.95 14.63
C LYS A 54 -0.25 13.74 14.29
N ALA A 55 0.96 13.66 14.83
CA ALA A 55 1.87 12.54 14.62
C ALA A 55 1.30 11.22 15.17
N THR A 56 0.66 11.24 16.34
CA THR A 56 -0.05 10.08 16.90
C THR A 56 -1.20 9.63 16.01
N ASN A 57 -2.05 10.56 15.57
CA ASN A 57 -3.17 10.26 14.69
C ASN A 57 -2.72 9.68 13.34
N ALA A 58 -1.62 10.21 12.80
CA ALA A 58 -1.02 9.69 11.57
C ALA A 58 -0.49 8.26 11.77
N ALA A 59 0.18 7.95 12.88
CA ALA A 59 0.62 6.59 13.19
C ALA A 59 -0.57 5.61 13.21
N VAL A 60 -1.66 6.01 13.88
CA VAL A 60 -2.88 5.20 13.96
C VAL A 60 -3.50 5.01 12.57
N ALA A 61 -3.53 6.05 11.74
CA ALA A 61 -4.06 5.97 10.39
C ALA A 61 -3.22 5.02 9.51
N LEU A 62 -1.88 5.11 9.58
CA LEU A 62 -0.97 4.21 8.88
C LEU A 62 -1.25 2.75 9.25
N THR A 63 -1.34 2.44 10.54
CA THR A 63 -1.67 1.09 11.02
C THR A 63 -3.03 0.61 10.51
N ARG A 64 -4.06 1.47 10.52
CA ARG A 64 -5.41 1.12 10.01
C ARG A 64 -5.40 0.76 8.51
N ILE A 65 -4.57 1.45 7.72
CA ILE A 65 -4.41 1.17 6.29
C ILE A 65 -3.77 -0.20 6.09
N VAL A 66 -2.66 -0.47 6.80
CA VAL A 66 -1.94 -1.75 6.71
C VAL A 66 -2.82 -2.93 7.12
N GLU A 67 -3.58 -2.78 8.20
CA GLU A 67 -4.51 -3.80 8.67
C GLU A 67 -5.73 -4.01 7.74
N ASN A 68 -5.86 -3.16 6.71
CA ASN A 68 -6.99 -3.08 5.81
C ASN A 68 -8.33 -3.00 6.56
N ARG A 69 -8.36 -2.20 7.64
CA ARG A 69 -9.49 -2.15 8.57
C ARG A 69 -10.78 -1.66 7.90
N ALA A 70 -10.67 -0.78 6.91
CA ALA A 70 -11.82 -0.28 6.15
C ALA A 70 -12.52 -1.40 5.37
N LEU A 71 -11.76 -2.28 4.70
CA LEU A 71 -12.35 -3.42 3.99
C LEU A 71 -13.03 -4.41 4.96
N LYS A 72 -12.45 -4.60 6.15
CA LYS A 72 -13.04 -5.47 7.19
C LYS A 72 -14.34 -4.89 7.75
N ALA A 73 -14.39 -3.58 7.99
CA ALA A 73 -15.58 -2.90 8.50
C ALA A 73 -16.70 -2.80 7.46
N TYR A 74 -16.33 -2.64 6.19
CA TYR A 74 -17.26 -2.44 5.08
C TYR A 74 -16.94 -3.44 3.96
N PRO A 75 -17.33 -4.72 4.11
CA PRO A 75 -17.05 -5.73 3.11
C PRO A 75 -17.74 -5.37 1.79
N MET A 76 -16.97 -5.41 0.71
CA MET A 76 -17.49 -5.11 -0.63
C MET A 76 -18.26 -6.31 -1.19
N THR A 77 -19.35 -6.02 -1.92
CA THR A 77 -20.09 -7.07 -2.64
C THR A 77 -19.32 -7.56 -3.86
N ASP A 78 -19.56 -8.81 -4.25
CA ASP A 78 -18.96 -9.42 -5.43
C ASP A 78 -19.22 -8.64 -6.74
N ARG A 79 -20.31 -7.86 -6.80
CA ARG A 79 -20.61 -7.00 -7.96
C ARG A 79 -19.60 -5.87 -8.14
N THR A 80 -19.00 -5.39 -7.04
CA THR A 80 -17.99 -4.33 -7.09
C THR A 80 -16.67 -4.85 -7.63
N SER A 81 -16.29 -6.09 -7.28
CA SER A 81 -15.05 -6.75 -7.73
C SER A 81 -15.21 -7.54 -9.04
N LYS A 82 -16.43 -7.72 -9.54
CA LYS A 82 -16.74 -8.42 -10.79
C LYS A 82 -17.76 -7.62 -11.61
N PRO A 83 -17.32 -6.59 -12.36
CA PRO A 83 -18.25 -5.78 -13.14
C PRO A 83 -18.95 -6.64 -14.20
N ALA A 84 -20.26 -6.41 -14.42
CA ALA A 84 -21.06 -7.26 -15.31
C ALA A 84 -20.57 -7.26 -16.77
N SER A 85 -20.04 -6.13 -17.25
CA SER A 85 -19.44 -6.00 -18.57
C SER A 85 -18.15 -6.80 -18.73
N PHE A 86 -17.43 -7.04 -17.63
CA PHE A 86 -16.16 -7.76 -17.67
C PHE A 86 -15.83 -8.48 -16.34
N PRO A 87 -16.46 -9.63 -16.07
CA PRO A 87 -16.38 -10.28 -14.75
C PRO A 87 -14.97 -10.69 -14.31
N LYS A 88 -14.05 -10.88 -15.26
CA LYS A 88 -12.65 -11.28 -14.99
C LYS A 88 -11.69 -10.09 -14.88
N HIS A 89 -12.15 -8.84 -14.98
CA HIS A 89 -11.28 -7.66 -15.10
C HIS A 89 -10.14 -7.62 -14.08
N TYR A 90 -10.46 -7.60 -12.79
CA TYR A 90 -9.46 -7.49 -11.72
C TYR A 90 -8.62 -8.77 -11.56
N ALA A 91 -9.19 -9.95 -11.80
CA ALA A 91 -8.44 -11.21 -11.82
C ALA A 91 -7.35 -11.20 -12.90
N ARG A 92 -7.63 -10.59 -14.06
CA ARG A 92 -6.66 -10.42 -15.14
C ARG A 92 -5.56 -9.40 -14.79
N ILE A 93 -5.91 -8.32 -14.09
CA ILE A 93 -4.94 -7.34 -13.60
C ILE A 93 -3.98 -8.02 -12.62
N LEU A 94 -4.49 -8.80 -11.66
CA LEU A 94 -3.66 -9.54 -10.70
C LEU A 94 -2.71 -10.52 -11.40
N ASP A 95 -3.21 -11.33 -12.34
CA ASP A 95 -2.39 -12.24 -13.15
C ASP A 95 -1.32 -11.47 -13.95
N SER A 96 -1.64 -10.30 -14.50
CA SER A 96 -0.66 -9.46 -15.21
C SER A 96 0.43 -8.89 -14.28
N VAL A 97 0.06 -8.54 -13.04
CA VAL A 97 0.99 -8.05 -12.01
C VAL A 97 1.93 -9.17 -11.57
N GLU A 98 1.40 -10.36 -11.28
CA GLU A 98 2.20 -11.54 -10.89
C GLU A 98 3.20 -11.94 -11.98
N ARG A 99 2.79 -11.93 -13.25
CA ARG A 99 3.68 -12.21 -14.38
C ARG A 99 4.77 -11.16 -14.53
N ALA A 100 4.42 -9.89 -14.37
CA ALA A 100 5.37 -8.79 -14.44
C ALA A 100 6.40 -8.87 -13.31
N GLU A 101 5.99 -9.27 -12.10
CA GLU A 101 6.89 -9.56 -10.98
C GLU A 101 7.87 -10.70 -11.31
N ARG A 102 7.43 -11.74 -12.03
CA ARG A 102 8.31 -12.83 -12.52
C ARG A 102 9.24 -12.40 -13.67
N GLY A 103 9.11 -11.18 -14.18
CA GLY A 103 9.89 -10.69 -15.33
C GLY A 103 9.42 -11.23 -16.67
N GLU A 104 8.18 -11.76 -16.76
CA GLU A 104 7.62 -12.19 -18.05
C GLU A 104 7.31 -10.97 -18.93
N THR A 105 7.82 -10.97 -20.16
CA THR A 105 7.53 -9.91 -21.12
C THR A 105 6.13 -10.04 -21.70
N PHE A 106 5.47 -8.90 -21.84
CA PHE A 106 4.15 -8.77 -22.45
C PHE A 106 4.19 -9.22 -23.93
N GLN A 107 3.60 -10.38 -24.25
CA GLN A 107 3.47 -10.85 -25.63
C GLN A 107 2.16 -10.34 -26.27
N PRO A 108 2.20 -9.39 -27.23
CA PRO A 108 1.00 -8.78 -27.81
C PRO A 108 0.07 -9.79 -28.51
N GLY A 109 0.64 -10.84 -29.13
CA GLY A 109 -0.12 -11.87 -29.85
C GLY A 109 -1.03 -12.72 -28.96
N ARG A 110 -0.76 -12.80 -27.64
CA ARG A 110 -1.64 -13.52 -26.70
C ARG A 110 -2.84 -12.67 -26.27
N LEU A 111 -2.72 -11.33 -26.28
CA LEU A 111 -3.80 -10.41 -25.94
C LEU A 111 -4.85 -10.25 -27.04
N ALA A 112 -4.43 -10.24 -28.31
CA ALA A 112 -5.36 -10.24 -29.44
C ALA A 112 -6.32 -11.43 -29.39
N ARG A 113 -5.81 -12.62 -29.02
CA ARG A 113 -6.60 -13.83 -28.78
C ARG A 113 -7.48 -13.79 -27.51
N TRP A 114 -7.15 -12.95 -26.53
CA TRP A 114 -7.73 -12.98 -25.18
C TRP A 114 -8.74 -11.86 -24.91
N PHE A 115 -8.75 -10.83 -25.77
CA PHE A 115 -9.73 -9.74 -25.79
C PHE A 115 -10.68 -9.76 -27.00
N ASN A 116 -10.64 -10.79 -27.85
CA ASN A 116 -11.47 -10.92 -29.05
C ASN A 116 -11.51 -9.64 -29.92
N PHE A 117 -10.42 -8.86 -29.91
CA PHE A 117 -10.26 -7.72 -30.81
C PHE A 117 -9.90 -8.26 -32.20
N ARG A 118 -10.93 -8.56 -32.99
CA ARG A 118 -10.80 -8.69 -34.44
C ARG A 118 -10.70 -7.27 -35.02
N TRP A 119 -9.49 -6.81 -35.27
CA TRP A 119 -9.32 -5.78 -36.30
C TRP A 119 -9.73 -6.42 -37.64
N LYS A 120 -10.70 -5.80 -38.32
CA LYS A 120 -10.98 -6.07 -39.74
C LYS A 120 -9.90 -5.42 -40.59
#